data_AF-A0A940V9X5-F1
#
_entry.id   AF-A0A940V9X5-F1
#
_cell.length_a   1.000
_cell.length_b   1.000
_cell.length_c   1.000
_cell.angle_alpha   90.00
_cell.angle_beta   90.00
_cell.angle_gamma   90.00
#
_symmetry.space_group_name_H-M   'P 1'
#
loop_
_entity.id
_entity.type
_entity.pdbx_description
1 polymer ?
#
loop_
_entity_poly.entity_id
_entity_poly.type
_entity_poly.pdbx_seq_one_letter_code
_entity_poly.pdbx_strand_id
1 'polypeptide(L)'
;MKGETEMPESKEIIVVAPEQYKDFARQLTQKISEQPGCKGAFWTTKQYEKKEFQRGGNQLAILIGNADENPLTKSSLPGIKNLCNHAGACFGFDKTTAVAFGEGKLEQREEFQKVLEKCATILEGAKGVSSLGVSLAAASVIFMPKNILMPGLVKLATQVRRKEWEKRLRTEQTKAALTLFLAEHGHAWAGLKKKGQPG
;
A
#
# COMPACT_ATOMS: atom_id res chain seq x y z
N MET A 1 -40.16 23.86 -4.14
CA MET A 1 -39.75 22.44 -4.15
C MET A 1 -38.36 22.38 -3.55
N LYS A 2 -38.23 21.77 -2.37
CA LYS A 2 -36.92 21.54 -1.73
C LYS A 2 -36.20 20.49 -2.55
N GLY A 3 -35.12 20.87 -3.22
CA GLY A 3 -34.20 19.91 -3.82
C GLY A 3 -33.58 19.11 -2.69
N GLU A 4 -33.93 17.83 -2.61
CA GLU A 4 -33.19 16.87 -1.79
C GLU A 4 -31.79 16.81 -2.39
N THR A 5 -30.83 17.44 -1.72
CA THR A 5 -29.43 17.21 -1.96
C THR A 5 -29.18 15.75 -1.59
N GLU A 6 -29.25 14.84 -2.57
CA GLU A 6 -28.73 13.49 -2.42
C GLU A 6 -27.30 13.62 -1.89
N MET A 7 -27.11 13.29 -0.61
CA MET A 7 -25.76 13.19 -0.08
C MET A 7 -25.08 12.09 -0.89
N PRO A 8 -23.89 12.35 -1.47
CA PRO A 8 -23.18 11.31 -2.20
C PRO A 8 -23.02 10.10 -1.28
N GLU A 9 -23.48 8.93 -1.73
CA GLU A 9 -23.33 7.69 -0.96
C GLU A 9 -21.87 7.56 -0.51
N SER A 10 -21.66 7.62 0.81
CA SER A 10 -20.33 7.59 1.39
C SER A 10 -19.70 6.22 1.11
N LYS A 11 -18.55 6.22 0.43
CA LYS A 11 -17.82 4.99 0.13
C LYS A 11 -16.94 4.63 1.31
N GLU A 12 -17.07 3.40 1.79
CA GLU A 12 -16.25 2.90 2.88
C GLU A 12 -15.05 2.14 2.31
N ILE A 13 -13.84 2.62 2.55
CA ILE A 13 -12.60 1.98 2.11
C ILE A 13 -11.94 1.33 3.34
N ILE A 14 -11.88 0.01 3.33
CA ILE A 14 -11.37 -0.82 4.39
C ILE A 14 -9.90 -1.14 4.07
N VAL A 15 -8.99 -0.59 4.86
CA VAL A 15 -7.57 -0.94 4.82
C VAL A 15 -7.38 -2.19 5.68
N VAL A 16 -6.95 -3.28 5.04
CA VAL A 16 -6.73 -4.58 5.67
C VAL A 16 -5.24 -4.85 5.72
N ALA A 17 -4.68 -4.94 6.93
CA ALA A 17 -3.25 -5.16 7.07
C ALA A 17 -2.91 -6.11 8.24
N PRO A 18 -1.83 -6.89 8.12
CA PRO A 18 -1.25 -7.60 9.26
C PRO A 18 -0.66 -6.61 10.28
N GLU A 19 -0.44 -7.08 11.51
CA GLU A 19 -0.05 -6.22 12.65
C GLU A 19 1.22 -5.40 12.38
N GLN A 20 2.17 -5.95 11.61
CA GLN A 20 3.42 -5.26 11.26
C GLN A 20 3.24 -3.98 10.42
N TYR A 21 2.08 -3.80 9.78
CA TYR A 21 1.74 -2.61 9.00
C TYR A 21 0.67 -1.74 9.68
N LYS A 22 0.29 -2.03 10.93
CA LYS A 22 -0.83 -1.37 11.63
C LYS A 22 -0.73 0.14 11.67
N ASP A 23 0.43 0.69 12.03
CA ASP A 23 0.59 2.14 12.14
C ASP A 23 0.46 2.83 10.79
N PHE A 24 1.05 2.23 9.75
CA PHE A 24 0.91 2.71 8.37
C PHE A 24 -0.54 2.61 7.88
N ALA A 25 -1.22 1.49 8.15
CA ALA A 25 -2.61 1.28 7.77
C ALA A 25 -3.54 2.29 8.46
N ARG A 26 -3.31 2.59 9.75
CA ARG A 26 -4.05 3.63 10.48
C ARG A 26 -3.86 5.02 9.87
N GLN A 27 -2.63 5.38 9.52
CA GLN A 27 -2.36 6.66 8.85
C GLN A 27 -3.06 6.73 7.48
N LEU A 28 -3.03 5.65 6.70
CA LEU A 28 -3.74 5.58 5.43
C LEU A 28 -5.25 5.74 5.63
N THR A 29 -5.83 5.02 6.59
CA THR A 29 -7.25 5.12 6.96
C THR A 29 -7.64 6.55 7.32
N GLN A 30 -6.81 7.27 8.09
CA GLN A 30 -7.07 8.66 8.43
C GLN A 30 -7.10 9.55 7.18
N LYS A 31 -6.11 9.43 6.29
CA LYS A 31 -6.06 10.23 5.03
C LYS A 31 -7.22 9.94 4.09
N ILE A 32 -7.70 8.70 4.09
CA ILE A 32 -8.91 8.30 3.35
C ILE A 32 -10.14 9.02 3.93
N SER A 33 -10.31 9.02 5.26
CA SER A 33 -11.43 9.68 5.91
C SER A 33 -11.41 11.21 5.78
N GLU A 34 -10.25 11.80 5.51
CA GLU A 34 -10.13 13.22 5.16
C GLU A 34 -10.65 13.53 3.74
N GLN A 35 -10.87 12.51 2.89
CA GLN A 35 -11.45 12.74 1.57
C GLN A 35 -12.97 12.92 1.65
N PRO A 36 -13.53 13.97 1.01
CA PRO A 36 -14.98 14.14 0.93
C PRO A 36 -15.66 12.93 0.29
N GLY A 37 -16.69 12.39 0.96
CA GLY A 37 -17.44 11.23 0.47
C GLY A 37 -16.77 9.87 0.71
N CYS A 38 -15.67 9.83 1.48
CA CYS A 38 -15.03 8.59 1.90
C CYS A 38 -15.07 8.40 3.40
N LYS A 39 -15.19 7.13 3.81
CA LYS A 39 -14.98 6.68 5.17
C LYS A 39 -13.87 5.63 5.17
N GLY A 40 -12.75 5.93 5.82
CA GLY A 40 -11.70 4.95 6.04
C GLY A 40 -12.04 4.05 7.23
N ALA A 41 -11.78 2.76 7.10
CA ALA A 41 -11.71 1.83 8.23
C ALA A 41 -10.39 1.04 8.19
N PHE A 42 -9.83 0.71 9.35
CA PHE A 42 -8.67 -0.20 9.45
C PHE A 42 -9.11 -1.49 10.13
N TRP A 43 -8.95 -2.62 9.44
CA TRP A 43 -9.19 -3.96 9.98
C TRP A 43 -7.93 -4.81 9.92
N THR A 44 -7.76 -5.69 10.91
CA THR A 44 -6.78 -6.77 10.79
C THR A 44 -7.30 -7.84 9.83
N THR A 45 -6.39 -8.67 9.31
CA THR A 45 -6.76 -9.82 8.44
C THR A 45 -7.85 -10.69 9.08
N LYS A 46 -7.71 -11.00 10.37
CA LYS A 46 -8.71 -11.78 11.15
C LYS A 46 -10.06 -11.08 11.28
N GLN A 47 -10.09 -9.76 11.42
CA GLN A 47 -11.34 -9.00 11.51
C GLN A 47 -12.06 -8.98 10.17
N TYR A 48 -11.29 -8.90 9.08
CA TYR A 48 -11.82 -8.91 7.74
C TYR A 48 -12.44 -10.25 7.36
N GLU A 49 -11.76 -11.37 7.60
CA GLU A 49 -12.29 -12.72 7.36
C GLU A 49 -13.64 -12.97 8.06
N LYS A 50 -13.80 -12.47 9.29
CA LYS A 50 -15.05 -12.63 10.06
C LYS A 50 -16.22 -11.80 9.53
N LYS A 51 -15.95 -10.75 8.77
CA LYS A 51 -16.94 -9.75 8.32
C LYS A 51 -17.09 -9.68 6.81
N GLU A 52 -16.36 -10.49 6.06
CA GLU A 52 -16.34 -10.47 4.60
C GLU A 52 -17.75 -10.65 3.99
N PHE A 53 -18.57 -11.52 4.59
CA PHE A 53 -19.96 -11.76 4.17
C PHE A 53 -20.94 -10.62 4.45
N GLN A 54 -20.53 -9.62 5.22
CA GLN A 54 -21.34 -8.43 5.53
C GLN A 54 -21.00 -7.25 4.62
N ARG A 55 -20.16 -7.44 3.58
CA ARG A 55 -19.77 -6.37 2.68
C ARG A 55 -20.93 -5.97 1.76
N GLY A 56 -21.37 -4.72 1.88
CA GLY A 56 -22.30 -4.08 0.96
C GLY A 56 -21.62 -3.56 -0.32
N GLY A 57 -22.42 -3.17 -1.32
CA GLY A 57 -21.93 -2.70 -2.63
C GLY A 57 -21.01 -1.47 -2.60
N ASN A 58 -21.04 -0.68 -1.52
CA ASN A 58 -20.27 0.56 -1.37
C ASN A 58 -18.97 0.40 -0.55
N GLN A 59 -18.58 -0.85 -0.26
CA GLN A 59 -17.35 -1.13 0.48
C GLN A 59 -16.22 -1.56 -0.45
N LEU A 60 -15.09 -0.86 -0.39
CA LEU A 60 -13.85 -1.20 -1.08
C LEU A 60 -12.80 -1.71 -0.08
N ALA A 61 -11.85 -2.53 -0.53
CA ALA A 61 -10.80 -3.06 0.33
C ALA A 61 -9.41 -2.79 -0.26
N ILE A 62 -8.46 -2.39 0.59
CA ILE A 62 -7.03 -2.32 0.25
C ILE A 62 -6.32 -3.35 1.12
N LEU A 63 -5.83 -4.43 0.51
CA LEU A 63 -5.08 -5.49 1.17
C LEU A 63 -3.59 -5.16 1.14
N ILE A 64 -2.98 -5.07 2.32
CA ILE A 64 -1.57 -4.75 2.50
C ILE A 64 -0.81 -6.02 2.89
N GLY A 65 0.32 -6.26 2.24
CA GLY A 65 1.23 -7.39 2.52
C GLY A 65 1.13 -8.52 1.51
N ASN A 66 2.23 -9.25 1.35
CA ASN A 66 2.32 -10.33 0.36
C ASN A 66 1.54 -11.59 0.81
N ALA A 67 1.51 -12.64 -0.03
CA ALA A 67 0.80 -13.88 0.28
C ALA A 67 1.27 -14.59 1.57
N ASP A 68 2.51 -14.36 2.01
CA ASP A 68 3.06 -14.94 3.24
C ASP A 68 2.62 -14.15 4.49
N GLU A 69 2.42 -12.84 4.34
CA GLU A 69 2.07 -11.91 5.41
C GLU A 69 0.56 -11.70 5.56
N ASN A 70 -0.16 -11.82 4.45
CA ASN A 70 -1.59 -11.62 4.35
C ASN A 70 -2.22 -12.70 3.46
N PRO A 71 -2.85 -13.73 4.05
CA PRO A 71 -3.53 -14.79 3.31
C PRO A 71 -4.62 -14.29 2.35
N LEU A 72 -5.25 -13.15 2.66
CA LEU A 72 -6.28 -12.55 1.81
C LEU A 72 -5.70 -12.06 0.47
N THR A 73 -4.45 -11.60 0.48
CA THR A 73 -3.72 -11.24 -0.74
C THR A 73 -3.57 -12.47 -1.62
N LYS A 74 -3.20 -13.63 -1.05
CA LYS A 74 -3.07 -14.89 -1.79
C LYS A 74 -4.37 -15.28 -2.50
N SER A 75 -5.50 -15.17 -1.80
CA SER A 75 -6.82 -15.51 -2.36
C SER A 75 -7.29 -14.52 -3.42
N SER A 76 -6.90 -13.25 -3.31
CA SER A 76 -7.36 -12.18 -4.22
C SER A 76 -6.53 -12.08 -5.50
N LEU A 77 -5.24 -12.43 -5.44
CA LEU A 77 -4.31 -12.28 -6.57
C LEU A 77 -4.79 -12.91 -7.89
N PRO A 78 -5.37 -14.12 -7.94
CA PRO A 78 -5.87 -14.70 -9.18
C PRO A 78 -6.96 -13.87 -9.89
N GLY A 79 -7.73 -13.08 -9.14
CA GLY A 79 -8.77 -12.19 -9.68
C GLY A 79 -8.24 -10.87 -10.22
N ILE A 80 -7.00 -10.50 -9.86
CA ILE A 80 -6.40 -9.21 -10.19
C ILE A 80 -5.59 -9.33 -11.47
N LYS A 81 -6.15 -8.81 -12.58
CA LYS A 81 -5.56 -8.96 -13.92
C LYS A 81 -4.39 -8.02 -14.21
N ASN A 82 -4.33 -6.86 -13.56
CA ASN A 82 -3.37 -5.79 -13.86
C ASN A 82 -2.42 -5.58 -12.68
N LEU A 83 -1.61 -6.60 -12.37
CA LEU A 83 -0.59 -6.49 -11.33
C LEU A 83 0.63 -5.74 -11.88
N CYS A 84 0.87 -4.52 -11.39
CA CYS A 84 2.06 -3.73 -11.67
C CYS A 84 3.18 -4.14 -10.71
N ASN A 85 4.42 -4.24 -11.21
CA ASN A 85 5.61 -4.47 -10.40
C ASN A 85 6.68 -3.42 -10.76
N HIS A 86 7.02 -2.57 -9.80
CA HIS A 86 8.09 -1.58 -9.93
C HIS A 86 9.21 -1.93 -8.95
N ALA A 87 10.24 -2.65 -9.42
CA ALA A 87 11.39 -3.06 -8.63
C ALA A 87 11.00 -3.71 -7.28
N GLY A 88 10.04 -4.63 -7.33
CA GLY A 88 9.51 -5.38 -6.19
C GLY A 88 8.42 -4.67 -5.40
N ALA A 89 8.08 -3.42 -5.70
CA ALA A 89 6.87 -2.77 -5.24
C ALA A 89 5.70 -3.17 -6.15
N CYS A 90 4.85 -4.07 -5.65
CA CYS A 90 3.76 -4.66 -6.42
C CYS A 90 2.41 -4.09 -5.98
N PHE A 91 1.59 -3.66 -6.93
CA PHE A 91 0.19 -3.31 -6.66
C PHE A 91 -0.71 -3.73 -7.82
N GLY A 92 -1.99 -3.96 -7.52
CA GLY A 92 -3.00 -4.27 -8.52
C GLY A 92 -4.39 -4.17 -7.92
N PHE A 93 -5.41 -4.11 -8.75
CA PHE A 93 -6.79 -3.97 -8.26
C PHE A 93 -7.81 -4.57 -9.23
N ASP A 94 -8.97 -4.89 -8.68
CA ASP A 94 -10.22 -5.13 -9.40
C ASP A 94 -11.25 -4.06 -9.03
N LYS A 95 -12.55 -4.33 -9.24
CA LYS A 95 -13.62 -3.38 -8.95
C LYS A 95 -13.80 -3.05 -7.46
N THR A 96 -13.47 -3.97 -6.55
CA THR A 96 -13.79 -3.86 -5.12
C THR A 96 -12.59 -4.04 -4.19
N THR A 97 -11.47 -4.51 -4.72
CA THR A 97 -10.29 -4.90 -3.97
C THR A 97 -9.03 -4.43 -4.67
N ALA A 98 -8.15 -3.77 -3.92
CA ALA A 98 -6.78 -3.47 -4.30
C ALA A 98 -5.82 -4.28 -3.43
N VAL A 99 -4.71 -4.71 -3.99
CA VAL A 99 -3.59 -5.35 -3.26
C VAL A 99 -2.34 -4.50 -3.44
N ALA A 100 -1.53 -4.42 -2.39
CA ALA A 100 -0.21 -3.81 -2.47
C ALA A 100 0.78 -4.51 -1.52
N PHE A 101 1.94 -4.88 -2.05
CA PHE A 101 2.94 -5.64 -1.31
C PHE A 101 4.34 -5.49 -1.91
N GLY A 102 5.35 -5.77 -1.09
CA GLY A 102 6.74 -5.91 -1.52
C GLY A 102 7.12 -7.36 -1.79
N GLU A 103 8.05 -7.60 -2.72
CA GLU A 103 8.67 -8.92 -2.91
C GLU A 103 9.76 -9.19 -1.85
N GLY A 104 10.52 -8.16 -1.48
CA GLY A 104 11.66 -8.26 -0.55
C GLY A 104 12.94 -8.84 -1.16
N LYS A 105 13.03 -8.92 -2.49
CA LYS A 105 14.22 -9.45 -3.19
C LYS A 105 15.36 -8.42 -3.16
N LEU A 106 16.47 -8.76 -2.53
CA LEU A 106 17.60 -7.83 -2.33
C LEU A 106 18.25 -7.38 -3.65
N GLU A 107 18.12 -8.20 -4.69
CA GLU A 107 18.64 -7.93 -6.03
C GLU A 107 17.96 -6.71 -6.68
N GLN A 108 16.73 -6.39 -6.27
CA GLN A 108 15.94 -5.27 -6.81
C GLN A 108 16.23 -3.93 -6.12
N ARG A 109 17.06 -3.92 -5.08
CA ARG A 109 17.25 -2.75 -4.21
C ARG A 109 17.78 -1.51 -4.95
N GLU A 110 18.71 -1.69 -5.88
CA GLU A 110 19.28 -0.58 -6.65
C GLU A 110 18.21 0.06 -7.56
N GLU A 111 17.42 -0.78 -8.24
CA GLU A 111 16.29 -0.30 -9.06
C GLU A 111 15.19 0.32 -8.21
N PHE A 112 14.95 -0.22 -7.01
CA PHE A 112 13.96 0.28 -6.07
C PHE A 112 14.27 1.70 -5.58
N GLN A 113 15.55 2.11 -5.58
CA GLN A 113 15.91 3.49 -5.26
C GLN A 113 15.27 4.50 -6.22
N LYS A 114 15.19 4.18 -7.52
CA LYS A 114 14.51 5.02 -8.52
C LYS A 114 13.00 5.09 -8.27
N VAL A 115 12.42 4.03 -7.74
CA VAL A 115 11.00 4.00 -7.35
C VAL A 115 10.75 4.91 -6.14
N LEU A 116 11.66 4.92 -5.17
CA LEU A 116 11.58 5.84 -4.03
C LEU A 116 11.70 7.30 -4.46
N GLU A 117 12.59 7.62 -5.40
CA GLU A 117 12.71 8.96 -5.99
C GLU A 117 11.41 9.37 -6.69
N LYS A 118 10.83 8.48 -7.52
CA LYS A 118 9.52 8.72 -8.15
C LYS A 118 8.43 8.98 -7.10
N CYS A 119 8.37 8.19 -6.04
CA CYS A 119 7.42 8.39 -4.95
C CYS A 119 7.64 9.72 -4.22
N ALA A 120 8.89 10.14 -4.00
CA ALA A 120 9.20 11.42 -3.39
C ALA A 120 8.71 12.58 -4.27
N THR A 121 8.96 12.53 -5.58
CA THR A 121 8.45 13.54 -6.53
C THR A 121 6.93 13.60 -6.54
N ILE A 122 6.25 12.44 -6.49
CA ILE A 122 4.78 12.38 -6.38
C ILE A 122 4.31 13.08 -5.09
N LEU A 123 4.95 12.81 -3.95
CA LEU A 123 4.60 13.41 -2.67
C LEU A 123 4.89 14.91 -2.60
N GLU A 124 5.98 15.37 -3.22
CA GLU A 124 6.32 16.80 -3.31
C GLU A 124 5.35 17.55 -4.22
N GLY A 125 5.01 16.99 -5.39
CA GLY A 125 4.01 17.54 -6.31
C GLY A 125 2.58 17.48 -5.77
N ALA A 126 2.28 16.53 -4.87
CA ALA A 126 0.98 16.39 -4.23
C ALA A 126 0.66 17.47 -3.19
N LYS A 127 1.59 18.39 -2.90
CA LYS A 127 1.28 19.62 -2.13
C LYS A 127 0.18 20.47 -2.78
N GLY A 128 -0.19 20.22 -4.05
CA GLY A 128 -1.35 20.83 -4.71
C GLY A 128 -2.41 19.86 -5.27
N VAL A 129 -2.09 18.57 -5.47
CA VAL A 129 -2.96 17.63 -6.20
C VAL A 129 -2.88 16.23 -5.59
N SER A 130 -3.98 15.74 -5.01
CA SER A 130 -4.19 14.39 -4.43
C SER A 130 -3.75 14.17 -2.96
N SER A 131 -4.70 14.40 -2.06
CA SER A 131 -4.67 14.32 -0.59
C SER A 131 -4.54 12.91 0.03
N LEU A 132 -4.17 11.89 -0.76
CA LEU A 132 -4.05 10.49 -0.29
C LEU A 132 -2.60 10.03 -0.09
N GLY A 133 -1.59 10.84 -0.41
CA GLY A 133 -0.19 10.44 -0.30
C GLY A 133 0.23 10.19 1.15
N VAL A 134 0.39 8.94 1.56
CA VAL A 134 0.92 8.58 2.90
C VAL A 134 2.38 8.99 2.97
N SER A 135 2.77 9.63 4.08
CA SER A 135 4.14 10.13 4.24
C SER A 135 5.11 8.95 4.27
N LEU A 136 5.89 8.77 3.21
CA LEU A 136 7.05 7.90 3.22
C LEU A 136 8.13 8.61 4.04
N ALA A 137 8.22 8.31 5.34
CA ALA A 137 9.36 8.72 6.13
C ALA A 137 10.62 8.20 5.43
N ALA A 138 11.49 9.15 5.03
CA ALA A 138 12.64 8.96 4.16
C ALA A 138 13.31 7.60 4.32
N ALA A 139 13.40 6.87 3.20
CA ALA A 139 14.17 5.65 3.10
C ALA A 139 15.62 5.96 3.48
N SER A 140 15.96 5.68 4.74
CA SER A 140 17.33 5.75 5.22
C SER A 140 18.09 4.69 4.45
N VAL A 141 19.07 5.17 3.68
CA VAL A 141 19.98 4.44 2.82
C VAL A 141 20.16 3.02 3.32
N ILE A 142 19.49 2.08 2.67
CA ILE A 142 19.86 0.69 2.80
C ILE A 142 21.24 0.67 2.12
N PHE A 143 22.32 0.87 2.87
CA PHE A 143 23.71 0.76 2.40
C PHE A 143 24.28 -0.48 3.07
N MET A 144 24.69 -1.47 2.28
CA MET A 144 25.48 -2.57 2.84
C MET A 144 26.90 -2.03 2.92
N PRO A 145 27.51 -1.93 4.12
CA PRO A 145 28.96 -1.80 4.16
C PRO A 145 29.53 -3.03 3.45
N LYS A 146 30.13 -2.81 2.27
CA LYS A 146 30.97 -3.79 1.62
C LYS A 146 32.16 -4.02 2.57
N ASN A 147 32.20 -5.21 3.14
CA ASN A 147 33.31 -5.83 3.86
C ASN A 147 33.43 -5.52 5.37
N ILE A 148 33.49 -6.62 6.13
CA ILE A 148 34.50 -7.01 7.15
C ILE A 148 33.76 -7.83 8.21
N LEU A 149 33.79 -9.16 8.13
CA LEU A 149 33.57 -10.06 9.27
C LEU A 149 34.09 -11.47 8.94
N MET A 150 34.66 -12.15 9.94
CA MET A 150 35.47 -13.37 9.82
C MET A 150 34.68 -14.67 9.50
N PRO A 151 35.26 -15.65 8.77
CA PRO A 151 34.52 -16.69 8.04
C PRO A 151 33.62 -17.66 8.85
N GLY A 152 33.89 -17.89 10.14
CA GLY A 152 33.29 -18.99 10.92
C GLY A 152 31.94 -18.68 11.59
N LEU A 153 31.77 -17.48 12.17
CA LEU A 153 30.51 -17.01 12.77
C LEU A 153 29.61 -16.25 11.77
N VAL A 154 30.14 -16.02 10.57
CA VAL A 154 29.52 -15.19 9.53
C VAL A 154 28.31 -15.83 8.91
N LYS A 155 28.24 -17.15 8.69
CA LYS A 155 27.14 -17.73 7.90
C LYS A 155 25.76 -17.59 8.55
N LEU A 156 25.63 -17.88 9.84
CA LEU A 156 24.35 -17.71 10.55
C LEU A 156 24.02 -16.23 10.78
N ALA A 157 24.99 -15.43 11.21
CA ALA A 157 24.79 -13.99 11.40
C ALA A 157 24.45 -13.26 10.09
N THR A 158 25.04 -13.65 8.96
CA THR A 158 24.69 -13.10 7.64
C THR A 158 23.33 -13.56 7.16
N GLN A 159 22.92 -14.80 7.42
CA GLN A 159 21.57 -15.27 7.08
C GLN A 159 20.48 -14.54 7.89
N VAL A 160 20.68 -14.35 9.20
CA VAL A 160 19.74 -13.59 10.04
C VAL A 160 19.67 -12.14 9.58
N ARG A 161 20.82 -11.48 9.38
CA ARG A 161 20.86 -10.11 8.83
C ARG A 161 20.20 -10.03 7.46
N ARG A 162 20.43 -11.00 6.58
CA ARG A 162 19.81 -11.05 5.24
C ARG A 162 18.29 -11.06 5.34
N LYS A 163 17.72 -11.93 6.19
CA LYS A 163 16.26 -11.99 6.41
C LYS A 163 15.70 -10.68 6.97
N GLU A 164 16.42 -10.04 7.89
CA GLU A 164 16.02 -8.72 8.41
C GLU A 164 16.01 -7.65 7.30
N TRP A 165 17.02 -7.65 6.43
CA TRP A 165 17.08 -6.73 5.28
C TRP A 165 15.99 -7.01 4.26
N GLU A 166 15.72 -8.27 3.93
CA GLU A 166 14.63 -8.67 3.05
C GLU A 166 13.29 -8.19 3.61
N LYS A 167 13.05 -8.36 4.92
CA LYS A 167 11.84 -7.87 5.59
C LYS A 167 11.72 -6.34 5.57
N ARG A 168 12.82 -5.62 5.80
CA ARG A 168 12.85 -4.15 5.71
C ARG A 168 12.59 -3.67 4.29
N LEU A 169 13.27 -4.25 3.31
CA LEU A 169 13.10 -3.91 1.89
C LEU A 169 11.65 -4.19 1.46
N ARG A 170 11.10 -5.34 1.84
CA ARG A 170 9.69 -5.68 1.59
C ARG A 170 8.74 -4.65 2.18
N THR A 171 9.00 -4.21 3.40
CA THR A 171 8.20 -3.19 4.08
C THR A 171 8.20 -1.87 3.31
N GLU A 172 9.37 -1.40 2.87
CA GLU A 172 9.48 -0.18 2.08
C GLU A 172 8.86 -0.33 0.69
N GLN A 173 9.05 -1.47 0.03
CA GLN A 173 8.39 -1.80 -1.24
C GLN A 173 6.86 -1.81 -1.12
N THR A 174 6.31 -2.39 -0.04
CA THR A 174 4.86 -2.36 0.24
C THR A 174 4.34 -0.92 0.37
N LYS A 175 5.06 -0.06 1.11
CA LYS A 175 4.67 1.35 1.26
C LYS A 175 4.74 2.10 -0.08
N ALA A 176 5.80 1.90 -0.84
CA ALA A 176 5.96 2.50 -2.16
C ALA A 176 4.87 2.03 -3.14
N ALA A 177 4.53 0.74 -3.13
CA ALA A 177 3.46 0.17 -3.95
C ALA A 177 2.12 0.85 -3.65
N LEU A 178 1.81 1.09 -2.38
CA LEU A 178 0.60 1.81 -1.97
C LEU A 178 0.62 3.27 -2.44
N THR A 179 1.76 3.96 -2.30
CA THR A 179 1.90 5.34 -2.78
C THR A 179 1.67 5.43 -4.29
N LEU A 180 2.28 4.55 -5.07
CA LEU A 180 2.08 4.50 -6.52
C LEU A 180 0.63 4.20 -6.88
N PHE A 181 0.03 3.17 -6.26
CA PHE A 181 -1.37 2.83 -6.48
C PHE A 181 -2.31 4.00 -6.21
N LEU A 182 -2.17 4.67 -5.06
CA LEU A 182 -3.06 5.76 -4.66
C LEU A 182 -2.91 6.99 -5.57
N ALA A 183 -1.69 7.28 -6.02
CA ALA A 183 -1.40 8.38 -6.91
C ALA A 183 -1.89 8.14 -8.36
N GLU A 184 -1.65 6.93 -8.87
CA GLU A 184 -1.93 6.60 -10.27
C GLU A 184 -3.40 6.18 -10.48
N HIS A 185 -3.96 5.42 -9.54
CA HIS A 185 -5.27 4.76 -9.73
C HIS A 185 -6.27 5.00 -8.60
N GLY A 186 -5.83 5.38 -7.39
CA GLY A 186 -6.66 5.39 -6.19
C GLY A 186 -7.95 6.19 -6.31
N HIS A 187 -7.92 7.37 -6.93
CA HIS A 187 -9.12 8.21 -7.11
C HIS A 187 -10.12 7.57 -8.07
N ALA A 188 -9.66 7.12 -9.25
CA ALA A 188 -10.52 6.51 -10.26
C ALA A 188 -11.11 5.18 -9.75
N TRP A 189 -10.28 4.37 -9.08
CA TRP A 189 -10.70 3.12 -8.46
C TRP A 189 -11.74 3.34 -7.35
N ALA A 190 -11.52 4.32 -6.47
CA ALA A 190 -12.50 4.72 -5.48
C ALA A 190 -13.72 5.45 -6.08
N GLY A 191 -13.76 5.69 -7.39
CA GLY A 191 -14.78 6.48 -8.08
C GLY A 191 -14.93 7.89 -7.51
N LEU A 192 -13.81 8.49 -7.11
CA LEU A 192 -13.70 9.87 -6.64
C LEU A 192 -13.31 10.78 -7.80
N LYS A 193 -13.96 11.94 -7.91
CA LYS A 193 -13.56 12.96 -8.88
C LYS A 193 -12.20 13.53 -8.47
N LYS A 194 -11.22 13.55 -9.39
CA LYS A 194 -10.00 14.34 -9.20
C LYS A 194 -10.40 15.82 -9.08
N LYS A 195 -9.89 16.53 -8.06
CA LYS A 195 -10.04 18.00 -7.98
C LYS A 195 -9.54 18.60 -9.31
N GLY A 196 -10.44 19.20 -10.09
CA GLY A 196 -10.09 19.94 -11.32
C GLY A 196 -10.63 19.41 -12.65
N GLN A 197 -11.45 18.37 -12.71
CA GLN A 197 -12.19 18.01 -13.94
C GLN A 197 -13.65 18.47 -13.88
N PRO A 198 -14.12 19.32 -14.82
CA PRO A 198 -15.55 19.61 -14.97
C PRO A 198 -16.28 18.36 -15.49
N GLY A 199 -17.53 18.20 -15.06
CA GLY A 199 -18.43 17.13 -15.50
C GLY A 199 -19.06 17.41 -16.85
#